data_AF-A0A6L7ML51-F1
#
_entry.id   AF-A0A6L7ML51-F1
#
_cell.length_a   1.000
_cell.length_b   1.000
_cell.length_c   1.000
_cell.angle_alpha   90.00
_cell.angle_beta   90.00
_cell.angle_gamma   90.00
#
_symmetry.space_group_name_H-M   'P 1'
#
loop_
_entity.id
_entity.type
_entity.pdbx_description
1 polymer ?
#
loop_
_entity_poly.entity_id
_entity_poly.type
_entity_poly.pdbx_seq_one_letter_code
_entity_poly.pdbx_strand_id
1 'polypeptide(L)'
;MTTLALPTAPSEVRELIREGRLVQTTAGMSPGHVQANLAILPKEVAFDFLLFCQRNPRPCPLLEVVEAGEVEPSEFAPGADLRTDTPLYRVYEYGEMTAEVEDISEFWRDDLVSFLLGCSFSFENALTNVDIPIRHMEQDSTVPMFITNIPTASAGMFSGPMVVSMRPIKREQVVRAVQVTSRFPAVHGAPVHIGDPSAIGIGDVMKPDFGDPSEFEDGEVPVFWACGVTPQAAAMASKPPLMITHSPGHMFITDKKDEDLSVI
;
A
#
# COMPACT_ATOMS: atom_id res chain seq x y z
N MET A 1 4.95 -4.46 31.61
CA MET A 1 5.31 -4.69 30.21
C MET A 1 6.05 -3.45 29.76
N THR A 2 7.36 -3.55 29.58
CA THR A 2 8.19 -2.48 29.04
C THR A 2 7.70 -2.17 27.63
N THR A 3 7.17 -0.97 27.41
CA THR A 3 6.97 -0.41 26.08
C THR A 3 8.34 -0.34 25.43
N LEU A 4 8.69 -1.34 24.62
CA LEU A 4 9.83 -1.24 23.72
C LEU A 4 9.55 -0.02 22.83
N ALA A 5 10.39 1.00 22.95
CA ALA A 5 10.35 2.11 22.02
C ALA A 5 10.57 1.52 20.63
N LEU A 6 9.63 1.77 19.72
CA LEU A 6 9.77 1.30 18.34
C LEU A 6 11.05 1.90 17.73
N PRO A 7 11.82 1.13 16.95
CA PRO A 7 13.04 1.64 16.33
C PRO A 7 12.66 2.79 15.39
N THR A 8 13.52 3.82 15.37
CA THR A 8 13.22 5.06 14.64
C THR A 8 13.99 5.17 13.34
N ALA A 9 15.19 4.59 13.26
CA ALA A 9 15.99 4.58 12.04
C ALA A 9 15.50 3.46 11.09
N PRO A 10 15.14 3.75 9.83
CA PRO A 10 14.67 2.74 8.87
C PRO A 10 15.61 1.54 8.73
N SER A 11 16.92 1.78 8.66
CA SER A 11 17.92 0.72 8.55
C SER A 11 17.94 -0.23 9.75
N GLU A 12 17.74 0.29 10.96
CA GLU A 12 17.66 -0.52 12.19
C GLU A 12 16.38 -1.37 12.19
N VAL A 13 15.26 -0.80 11.71
CA VAL A 13 14.01 -1.56 11.56
C VAL A 13 14.21 -2.71 10.57
N ARG A 14 14.79 -2.45 9.39
CA ARG A 14 15.09 -3.48 8.40
C ARG A 14 16.02 -4.56 8.92
N GLU A 15 17.05 -4.20 9.70
CA GLU A 15 17.97 -5.16 10.33
C GLU A 15 17.24 -6.08 11.33
N LEU A 16 16.36 -5.52 12.18
CA LEU A 16 15.57 -6.32 13.12
C LEU A 16 14.58 -7.25 12.42
N ILE A 17 13.99 -6.81 11.29
CA ILE A 17 13.14 -7.64 10.45
C ILE A 17 13.94 -8.80 9.86
N ARG A 18 15.09 -8.49 9.24
CA ARG A 18 16.02 -9.47 8.64
C ARG A 18 16.50 -10.53 9.64
N GLU A 19 16.69 -10.15 10.89
CA GLU A 19 17.06 -11.07 11.97
C GLU A 19 15.88 -11.92 12.52
N GLY A 20 14.66 -11.74 11.98
CA GLY A 20 13.44 -12.41 12.46
C GLY A 20 12.99 -11.92 13.84
N ARG A 21 13.48 -10.77 14.29
CA ARG A 21 13.19 -10.20 15.63
C ARG A 21 12.01 -9.24 15.62
N LEU A 22 11.52 -8.87 14.44
CA LEU A 22 10.45 -7.91 14.26
C LEU A 22 9.49 -8.37 13.14
N VAL A 23 8.54 -9.24 13.52
CA VAL A 23 7.50 -9.77 12.62
C VAL A 23 6.15 -9.27 13.12
N GLN A 24 5.81 -8.04 12.75
CA GLN A 24 4.53 -7.39 13.10
C GLN A 24 4.22 -6.29 12.09
N THR A 25 3.05 -5.66 12.23
CA THR A 25 2.67 -4.53 11.39
C THR A 25 3.69 -3.39 11.48
N THR A 26 4.06 -2.78 10.35
CA THR A 26 5.03 -1.67 10.32
C THR A 26 4.42 -0.31 10.66
N ALA A 27 3.12 -0.26 10.96
CA ALA A 27 2.44 0.97 11.37
C ALA A 27 3.15 1.63 12.56
N GLY A 28 3.41 2.93 12.46
CA GLY A 28 4.09 3.72 13.50
C GLY A 28 5.60 3.53 13.61
N MET A 29 6.21 2.61 12.86
CA MET A 29 7.66 2.45 12.78
C MET A 29 8.28 3.52 11.86
N SER A 30 9.50 3.97 12.20
CA SER A 30 10.23 4.99 11.44
C SER A 30 9.38 6.20 11.01
N PRO A 31 8.73 6.91 11.96
CA PRO A 31 7.80 7.98 11.63
C PRO A 31 8.43 9.03 10.71
N GLY A 32 7.67 9.46 9.69
CA GLY A 32 8.11 10.41 8.67
C GLY A 32 8.91 9.81 7.52
N HIS A 33 9.15 8.50 7.52
CA HIS A 33 9.75 7.79 6.39
C HIS A 33 8.68 7.06 5.57
N VAL A 34 8.93 7.00 4.26
CA VAL A 34 8.03 6.35 3.32
C VAL A 34 8.05 4.85 3.59
N GLN A 35 6.86 4.31 3.83
CA GLN A 35 6.63 2.87 3.77
C GLN A 35 6.05 2.53 2.39
N ALA A 36 6.61 1.51 1.74
CA ALA A 36 6.24 1.10 0.39
C ALA A 36 5.51 -0.24 0.41
N ASN A 37 4.47 -0.34 -0.41
CA ASN A 37 3.93 -1.62 -0.84
C ASN A 37 4.96 -2.29 -1.76
N LEU A 38 5.10 -3.60 -1.64
CA LEU A 38 5.99 -4.41 -2.48
C LEU A 38 5.19 -5.31 -3.42
N ALA A 39 5.60 -5.36 -4.69
CA ALA A 39 5.19 -6.33 -5.69
C ALA A 39 6.41 -6.83 -6.46
N ILE A 40 6.57 -8.15 -6.60
CA ILE A 40 7.70 -8.78 -7.31
C ILE A 40 7.13 -9.78 -8.30
N LEU A 41 7.58 -9.69 -9.55
CA LEU A 41 7.01 -10.39 -10.68
C LEU A 41 8.10 -10.90 -11.62
N PRO A 42 7.88 -12.02 -12.33
CA PRO A 42 8.76 -12.45 -13.42
C PRO A 42 8.91 -11.38 -14.51
N LYS A 43 10.12 -11.23 -15.04
CA LYS A 43 10.47 -10.27 -16.09
C LYS A 43 9.55 -10.34 -17.32
N GLU A 44 9.07 -11.54 -17.65
CA GLU A 44 8.15 -11.77 -18.76
C GLU A 44 6.82 -10.99 -18.64
N VAL A 45 6.34 -10.72 -17.42
CA VAL A 45 5.11 -9.96 -17.15
C VAL A 45 5.37 -8.60 -16.50
N ALA A 46 6.62 -8.33 -16.09
CA ALA A 46 7.02 -7.09 -15.42
C ALA A 46 6.76 -5.85 -16.28
N PHE A 47 6.93 -5.91 -17.61
CA PHE A 47 6.63 -4.78 -18.49
C PHE A 47 5.14 -4.44 -18.51
N ASP A 48 4.27 -5.46 -18.56
CA ASP A 48 2.83 -5.26 -18.53
C ASP A 48 2.41 -4.61 -17.20
N PHE A 49 3.02 -5.05 -16.09
CA PHE A 49 2.78 -4.46 -14.77
C PHE A 49 3.31 -3.03 -14.66
N LEU A 50 4.49 -2.73 -15.19
CA LEU A 50 5.03 -1.37 -15.25
C LEU A 50 4.08 -0.44 -16.02
N LEU A 51 3.60 -0.89 -17.19
CA LEU A 51 2.62 -0.15 -17.98
C LEU A 51 1.28 -0.01 -17.25
N PHE A 52 0.87 -1.03 -16.48
CA PHE A 52 -0.31 -0.98 -15.64
C PHE A 52 -0.19 0.10 -14.56
N CYS A 53 0.94 0.16 -13.85
CA CYS A 53 1.21 1.19 -12.85
C CYS A 53 1.21 2.58 -13.48
N GLN A 54 1.88 2.74 -14.63
CA GLN A 54 1.92 4.01 -15.36
C GLN A 54 0.54 4.49 -15.82
N ARG A 55 -0.35 3.57 -16.22
CA ARG A 55 -1.74 3.89 -16.62
C ARG A 55 -2.66 4.14 -15.42
N ASN A 56 -2.29 3.63 -14.25
CA ASN A 56 -3.10 3.71 -13.03
C ASN A 56 -2.29 4.29 -11.85
N PRO A 57 -1.73 5.50 -11.97
CA PRO A 57 -0.76 6.03 -11.00
C PRO A 57 -1.35 6.32 -9.61
N ARG A 58 -2.67 6.51 -9.49
CA ARG A 58 -3.32 6.73 -8.18
C ARG A 58 -3.41 5.44 -7.34
N PRO A 59 -3.94 4.32 -7.86
CA PRO A 59 -3.93 3.05 -7.12
C PRO A 59 -2.58 2.32 -7.15
N CYS A 60 -1.70 2.62 -8.11
CA CYS A 60 -0.41 1.97 -8.29
C CYS A 60 0.72 3.02 -8.42
N PRO A 61 0.93 3.87 -7.40
CA PRO A 61 1.95 4.92 -7.50
C PRO A 61 3.34 4.30 -7.44
N LEU A 62 4.04 4.28 -8.58
CA LEU A 62 5.36 3.67 -8.67
C LEU A 62 6.43 4.56 -8.04
N LEU A 63 7.19 4.01 -7.10
CA LEU A 63 8.32 4.67 -6.43
C LEU A 63 9.65 4.27 -7.07
N GLU A 64 9.93 2.98 -7.13
CA GLU A 64 11.17 2.42 -7.67
C GLU A 64 10.89 1.08 -8.35
N VAL A 65 11.65 0.80 -9.42
CA VAL A 65 11.71 -0.52 -10.06
C VAL A 65 13.12 -1.05 -9.86
N VAL A 66 13.23 -2.20 -9.20
CA VAL A 66 14.50 -2.92 -9.04
C VAL A 66 14.62 -3.91 -10.19
N GLU A 67 15.77 -3.88 -10.87
CA GLU A 67 16.03 -4.69 -12.07
C GLU A 67 15.95 -6.20 -11.81
N ALA A 68 15.83 -6.98 -12.89
CA ALA A 68 15.65 -8.42 -12.80
C ALA A 68 16.82 -9.10 -12.05
N GLY A 69 16.50 -9.83 -10.97
CA GLY A 69 17.44 -10.57 -10.14
C GLY A 69 18.11 -9.73 -9.05
N GLU A 70 18.08 -8.40 -9.16
CA GLU A 70 18.63 -7.48 -8.16
C GLU A 70 17.70 -7.38 -6.94
N VAL A 71 18.30 -7.32 -5.75
CA VAL A 71 17.56 -7.36 -4.47
C VAL A 71 17.52 -6.01 -3.76
N GLU A 72 18.36 -5.07 -4.19
CA GLU A 72 18.59 -3.80 -3.50
C GLU A 72 17.82 -2.66 -4.18
N PRO A 73 16.90 -1.97 -3.47
CA PRO A 73 16.28 -0.74 -3.93
C PRO A 73 17.26 0.44 -3.71
N SER A 74 18.19 0.58 -4.64
CA SER A 74 19.32 1.52 -4.56
C SER A 74 18.91 3.00 -4.44
N GLU A 75 17.71 3.39 -4.88
CA GLU A 75 17.25 4.77 -4.76
C GLU A 75 16.55 5.03 -3.42
N PHE A 76 15.72 4.10 -2.95
CA PHE A 76 14.87 4.28 -1.77
C PHE A 76 15.45 3.71 -0.47
N ALA A 77 16.28 2.66 -0.53
CA ALA A 77 16.92 2.10 0.66
C ALA A 77 18.24 1.36 0.32
N PRO A 78 19.34 2.10 0.06
CA PRO A 78 20.66 1.52 -0.11
C PRO A 78 21.05 0.56 1.04
N GLY A 79 21.60 -0.60 0.71
CA GLY A 79 21.99 -1.67 1.62
C GLY A 79 20.83 -2.57 2.10
N ALA A 80 19.61 -2.34 1.63
CA ALA A 80 18.48 -3.21 1.90
C ALA A 80 18.48 -4.47 1.02
N ASP A 81 17.77 -5.49 1.48
CA ASP A 81 17.54 -6.75 0.76
C ASP A 81 16.05 -7.08 0.76
N LEU A 82 15.40 -6.91 -0.40
CA LEU A 82 13.96 -7.12 -0.56
C LEU A 82 13.50 -8.56 -0.32
N ARG A 83 14.42 -9.51 -0.14
CA ARG A 83 14.07 -10.88 0.21
C ARG A 83 13.76 -11.07 1.69
N THR A 84 14.29 -10.19 2.54
CA THR A 84 14.32 -10.37 4.00
C THR A 84 13.93 -9.14 4.80
N ASP A 85 13.91 -7.94 4.20
CA ASP A 85 13.72 -6.69 4.93
C ASP A 85 12.26 -6.22 5.03
N THR A 86 11.31 -7.03 4.56
CA THR A 86 9.87 -6.83 4.77
C THR A 86 9.39 -7.87 5.79
N PRO A 87 8.57 -7.52 6.79
CA PRO A 87 8.27 -8.45 7.88
C PRO A 87 7.53 -9.72 7.47
N LEU A 88 6.67 -9.62 6.46
CA LEU A 88 5.85 -10.74 6.01
C LEU A 88 5.49 -10.56 4.54
N TYR A 89 5.58 -11.65 3.78
CA TYR A 89 5.31 -11.71 2.35
C TYR A 89 4.19 -12.71 2.06
N ARG A 90 3.46 -12.47 0.97
CA ARG A 90 2.54 -13.43 0.36
C ARG A 90 3.06 -13.84 -1.00
N VAL A 91 3.07 -15.15 -1.25
CA VAL A 91 3.42 -15.74 -2.54
C VAL A 91 2.14 -16.20 -3.22
N TYR A 92 1.96 -15.75 -4.46
CA TYR A 92 0.84 -16.13 -5.31
C TYR A 92 1.35 -16.83 -6.56
N GLU A 93 0.78 -17.99 -6.88
CA GLU A 93 1.00 -18.70 -8.14
C GLU A 93 -0.31 -18.80 -8.91
N TYR A 94 -0.33 -18.31 -10.15
CA TYR A 94 -1.54 -18.29 -10.98
C TYR A 94 -2.77 -17.66 -10.31
N GLY A 95 -2.54 -16.65 -9.46
CA GLY A 95 -3.56 -15.92 -8.71
C GLY A 95 -4.03 -16.59 -7.41
N GLU A 96 -3.49 -17.75 -7.03
CA GLU A 96 -3.79 -18.43 -5.77
C GLU A 96 -2.64 -18.22 -4.77
N MET A 97 -2.96 -17.87 -3.52
CA MET A 97 -1.95 -17.69 -2.47
C MET A 97 -1.43 -19.06 -2.03
N THR A 98 -0.14 -19.34 -2.27
CA THR A 98 0.50 -20.63 -1.97
C THR A 98 1.31 -20.60 -0.68
N ALA A 99 1.76 -19.42 -0.25
CA ALA A 99 2.52 -19.25 0.99
C ALA A 99 2.37 -17.85 1.59
N GLU A 100 2.56 -17.75 2.91
CA GLU A 100 2.81 -16.51 3.64
C GLU A 100 4.04 -16.73 4.53
N VAL A 101 5.10 -15.97 4.30
CA VAL A 101 6.46 -16.26 4.82
C VAL A 101 7.19 -14.98 5.24
N GLU A 102 8.15 -15.09 6.14
CA GLU A 102 8.98 -13.97 6.63
C GLU A 102 10.22 -13.72 5.73
N ASP A 103 10.57 -14.68 4.87
CA ASP A 103 11.72 -14.65 3.98
C ASP A 103 11.33 -15.30 2.63
N ILE A 104 11.66 -14.63 1.53
CA ILE A 104 11.36 -15.10 0.16
C ILE A 104 12.59 -15.58 -0.62
N SER A 105 13.73 -15.77 0.04
CA SER A 105 14.99 -16.23 -0.56
C SER A 105 14.83 -17.56 -1.29
N GLU A 106 13.99 -18.47 -0.78
CA GLU A 106 13.68 -19.75 -1.43
C GLU A 106 12.83 -19.61 -2.70
N PHE A 107 12.08 -18.50 -2.83
CA PHE A 107 11.25 -18.18 -3.99
C PHE A 107 11.98 -17.29 -5.00
N TRP A 108 13.15 -16.75 -4.63
CA TRP A 108 13.86 -15.77 -5.44
C TRP A 108 14.45 -16.39 -6.71
N ARG A 109 14.40 -15.63 -7.81
CA ARG A 109 14.95 -16.04 -9.12
C ARG A 109 15.60 -14.84 -9.80
N ASP A 110 16.57 -15.10 -10.67
CA ASP A 110 17.32 -14.05 -11.38
C ASP A 110 16.47 -13.27 -12.41
N ASP A 111 15.24 -13.73 -12.69
CA ASP A 111 14.31 -13.06 -13.58
C ASP A 111 13.27 -12.20 -12.85
N LEU A 112 13.29 -12.12 -11.52
CA LEU A 112 12.30 -11.36 -10.76
C LEU A 112 12.61 -9.87 -10.76
N VAL A 113 11.62 -9.06 -11.13
CA VAL A 113 11.64 -7.59 -11.08
C VAL A 113 10.80 -7.14 -9.90
N SER A 114 11.33 -6.23 -9.08
CA SER A 114 10.63 -5.71 -7.90
C SER A 114 10.11 -4.30 -8.13
N PHE A 115 8.92 -4.02 -7.60
CA PHE A 115 8.24 -2.74 -7.70
C PHE A 115 7.91 -2.26 -6.30
N LEU A 116 8.53 -1.14 -5.91
CA LEU A 116 8.12 -0.39 -4.73
C LEU A 116 7.02 0.58 -5.13
N LEU A 117 5.88 0.51 -4.44
CA LEU A 117 4.72 1.34 -4.70
C LEU A 117 4.40 2.18 -3.46
N GLY A 118 4.03 3.45 -3.68
CA GLY A 118 3.65 4.38 -2.62
C GLY A 118 2.51 3.85 -1.76
N CYS A 119 2.58 4.09 -0.46
CA CYS A 119 1.56 3.68 0.51
C CYS A 119 0.83 4.89 1.12
N SER A 120 -0.28 4.60 1.80
CA SER A 120 -1.19 5.59 2.38
C SER A 120 -0.68 6.31 3.62
N PHE A 121 0.32 5.77 4.32
CA PHE A 121 0.80 6.34 5.59
C PHE A 121 1.19 7.82 5.48
N SER A 122 1.83 8.20 4.39
CA SER A 122 2.24 9.59 4.15
C SER A 122 1.03 10.54 4.08
N PHE A 123 -0.12 10.11 3.54
CA PHE A 123 -1.32 10.95 3.51
C PHE A 123 -2.09 10.95 4.85
N GLU A 124 -2.02 9.87 5.62
CA GLU A 124 -2.62 9.80 6.96
C GLU A 124 -1.94 10.78 7.92
N ASN A 125 -0.60 10.88 7.83
CA ASN A 125 0.17 11.93 8.50
C ASN A 125 -0.32 13.31 8.05
N ALA A 126 -0.53 13.53 6.75
CA ALA A 126 -1.01 14.81 6.22
C ALA A 126 -2.41 15.20 6.73
N LEU A 127 -3.32 14.23 6.90
CA LEU A 127 -4.65 14.44 7.48
C LEU A 127 -4.58 14.74 8.99
N THR A 128 -3.79 13.96 9.73
CA THR A 128 -3.61 14.12 11.18
C THR A 128 -2.97 15.47 11.52
N ASN A 129 -1.98 15.91 10.73
CA ASN A 129 -1.32 17.21 10.88
C ASN A 129 -2.25 18.43 10.71
N VAL A 130 -3.46 18.21 10.19
CA VAL A 130 -4.48 19.24 10.01
C VAL A 130 -5.74 18.99 10.85
N ASP A 131 -5.61 18.18 11.89
CA ASP A 131 -6.66 17.84 12.87
C ASP A 131 -7.87 17.13 12.23
N ILE A 132 -7.65 16.37 11.17
CA ILE A 132 -8.67 15.48 10.59
C ILE A 132 -8.47 14.10 11.20
N PRO A 133 -9.41 13.62 12.04
CA PRO A 133 -9.28 12.34 12.72
C PRO A 133 -9.31 11.18 11.73
N ILE A 134 -8.60 10.10 12.05
CA ILE A 134 -8.53 8.90 11.25
C ILE A 134 -9.07 7.75 12.08
N ARG A 135 -10.33 7.37 11.82
CA ARG A 135 -11.10 6.46 12.67
C ARG A 135 -10.39 5.15 13.00
N HIS A 136 -9.81 4.49 12.00
CA HIS A 136 -9.16 3.19 12.21
C HIS A 136 -7.90 3.30 13.08
N MET A 137 -7.20 4.45 13.07
CA MET A 137 -6.10 4.70 13.99
C MET A 137 -6.59 4.92 15.43
N GLU A 138 -7.71 5.62 15.61
CA GLU A 138 -8.34 5.81 16.93
C GLU A 138 -8.84 4.49 17.53
N GLN A 139 -9.23 3.55 16.67
CA GLN A 139 -9.82 2.25 17.04
C GLN A 139 -8.82 1.09 17.04
N ASP A 140 -7.56 1.33 16.71
CA ASP A 140 -6.52 0.29 16.55
C ASP A 140 -7.00 -0.84 15.61
N SER A 141 -7.59 -0.46 14.47
CA SER A 141 -8.18 -1.37 13.48
C SER A 141 -7.58 -1.18 12.09
N THR A 142 -7.81 -2.16 11.21
CA THR A 142 -7.35 -2.08 9.81
C THR A 142 -8.32 -1.24 9.00
N VAL A 143 -7.80 -0.27 8.22
CA VAL A 143 -8.64 0.56 7.34
C VAL A 143 -9.55 -0.30 6.43
N PRO A 144 -10.86 0.00 6.33
CA PRO A 144 -11.75 -0.72 5.44
C PRO A 144 -11.42 -0.42 3.98
N MET A 145 -11.34 -1.47 3.18
CA MET A 145 -11.08 -1.40 1.76
C MET A 145 -12.16 -2.15 0.97
N PHE A 146 -12.47 -1.63 -0.22
CA PHE A 146 -13.57 -2.10 -1.05
C PHE A 146 -13.15 -2.24 -2.50
N ILE A 147 -13.62 -3.30 -3.14
CA ILE A 147 -13.55 -3.53 -4.58
C ILE A 147 -14.67 -2.71 -5.22
N THR A 148 -14.30 -1.77 -6.09
CA THR A 148 -15.28 -0.90 -6.75
C THR A 148 -15.74 -1.46 -8.09
N ASN A 149 -16.77 -0.84 -8.68
CA ASN A 149 -17.12 -1.05 -10.09
C ASN A 149 -16.30 -0.16 -11.06
N ILE A 150 -15.31 0.59 -10.56
CA ILE A 150 -14.47 1.47 -11.39
C ILE A 150 -13.36 0.62 -12.02
N PRO A 151 -13.30 0.47 -13.35
CA PRO A 151 -12.26 -0.32 -13.98
C PRO A 151 -10.92 0.44 -13.96
N THR A 152 -9.83 -0.28 -13.74
CA THR A 152 -8.48 0.19 -14.06
C THR A 152 -8.26 0.20 -15.57
N ALA A 153 -7.38 1.07 -16.04
CA ALA A 153 -6.90 1.04 -17.41
C ALA A 153 -6.00 -0.19 -17.60
N SER A 154 -6.47 -1.17 -18.36
CA SER A 154 -5.75 -2.43 -18.57
C SER A 154 -4.38 -2.22 -19.23
N ALA A 155 -3.43 -3.12 -18.96
CA ALA A 155 -2.12 -3.14 -19.61
C ALA A 155 -1.64 -4.59 -19.74
N GLY A 156 -1.51 -5.05 -20.99
CA GLY A 156 -1.17 -6.44 -21.28
C GLY A 156 -2.12 -7.40 -20.59
N MET A 157 -1.60 -8.32 -19.77
CA MET A 157 -2.44 -9.23 -18.99
C MET A 157 -3.14 -8.58 -17.79
N PHE A 158 -2.65 -7.44 -17.29
CA PHE A 158 -3.17 -6.83 -16.06
C PHE A 158 -4.44 -6.02 -16.31
N SER A 159 -5.50 -6.40 -15.61
CA SER A 159 -6.77 -5.69 -15.57
C SER A 159 -7.53 -6.00 -14.28
N GLY A 160 -8.44 -5.12 -13.88
CA GLY A 160 -9.27 -5.36 -12.71
C GLY A 160 -9.99 -4.11 -12.21
N PRO A 161 -10.89 -4.28 -11.23
CA PRO A 161 -11.49 -3.16 -10.53
C PRO A 161 -10.45 -2.40 -9.69
N MET A 162 -10.64 -1.09 -9.55
CA MET A 162 -9.89 -0.29 -8.58
C MET A 162 -10.34 -0.67 -7.17
N VAL A 163 -9.39 -0.89 -6.27
CA VAL A 163 -9.66 -1.02 -4.83
C VAL A 163 -9.52 0.35 -4.18
N VAL A 164 -10.43 0.68 -3.28
CA VAL A 164 -10.42 1.94 -2.54
C VAL A 164 -10.36 1.67 -1.05
N SER A 165 -9.69 2.56 -0.30
CA SER A 165 -9.79 2.61 1.16
C SER A 165 -10.76 3.72 1.57
N MET A 166 -11.53 3.50 2.62
CA MET A 166 -12.55 4.45 3.09
C MET A 166 -12.19 5.02 4.45
N ARG A 167 -12.35 6.33 4.61
CA ARG A 167 -12.31 7.00 5.93
C ARG A 167 -13.59 7.83 6.10
N PRO A 168 -14.26 7.76 7.26
CA PRO A 168 -15.34 8.68 7.58
C PRO A 168 -14.73 10.05 7.90
N ILE A 169 -15.22 11.12 7.26
CA ILE A 169 -14.73 12.49 7.42
C ILE A 169 -15.90 13.41 7.70
N LYS A 170 -15.78 14.30 8.69
CA LYS A 170 -16.80 15.32 8.96
C LYS A 170 -17.05 16.18 7.72
N ARG A 171 -18.32 16.45 7.41
CA ARG A 171 -18.71 17.17 6.19
C ARG A 171 -17.99 18.51 6.03
N GLU A 172 -17.79 19.27 7.11
CA GLU A 172 -17.03 20.53 7.06
C GLU A 172 -15.52 20.38 6.78
N GLN A 173 -14.93 19.20 7.03
CA GLN A 173 -13.50 18.92 6.84
C GLN A 173 -13.18 18.33 5.47
N VAL A 174 -14.17 17.88 4.69
CA VAL A 174 -13.97 17.21 3.39
C VAL A 174 -13.11 18.04 2.44
N VAL A 175 -13.38 19.34 2.30
CA VAL A 175 -12.60 20.21 1.41
C VAL A 175 -11.13 20.27 1.83
N ARG A 176 -10.88 20.36 3.14
CA ARG A 176 -9.52 20.36 3.70
C ARG A 176 -8.84 19.01 3.47
N ALA A 177 -9.54 17.90 3.68
CA ALA A 177 -9.04 16.55 3.40
C ALA A 177 -8.61 16.39 1.93
N VAL A 178 -9.42 16.87 0.99
CA VAL A 178 -9.08 16.87 -0.44
C VAL A 178 -7.82 17.70 -0.69
N GLN A 179 -7.75 18.93 -0.17
CA GLN A 179 -6.62 19.82 -0.41
C GLN A 179 -5.29 19.24 0.09
N VAL A 180 -5.26 18.70 1.31
CA VAL A 180 -4.02 18.18 1.90
C VAL A 180 -3.56 16.90 1.22
N THR A 181 -4.50 15.99 0.90
CA THR A 181 -4.16 14.72 0.23
C THR A 181 -3.78 14.90 -1.23
N SER A 182 -4.31 15.93 -1.91
CA SER A 182 -3.97 16.23 -3.32
C SER A 182 -2.51 16.64 -3.55
N ARG A 183 -1.78 17.04 -2.49
CA ARG A 183 -0.36 17.41 -2.57
C ARG A 183 0.58 16.22 -2.79
N PHE A 184 0.04 15.01 -2.67
CA PHE A 184 0.82 13.79 -2.70
C PHE A 184 0.33 12.81 -3.79
N PRO A 185 0.46 13.17 -5.09
CA PRO A 185 -0.01 12.32 -6.18
C PRO A 185 0.71 10.96 -6.26
N ALA A 186 1.92 10.87 -5.70
CA ALA A 186 2.72 9.64 -5.61
C ALA A 186 2.32 8.73 -4.42
N VAL A 187 1.29 9.08 -3.64
CA VAL A 187 0.76 8.26 -2.52
C VAL A 187 -0.76 8.44 -2.43
N HIS A 188 -1.46 7.98 -3.47
CA HIS A 188 -2.93 8.04 -3.69
C HIS A 188 -3.51 9.37 -4.15
N GLY A 189 -3.01 10.50 -3.64
CA GLY A 189 -3.47 11.83 -4.03
C GLY A 189 -4.90 12.15 -3.57
N ALA A 190 -5.65 12.88 -4.39
CA ALA A 190 -7.03 13.27 -4.09
C ALA A 190 -7.98 12.06 -3.95
N PRO A 191 -9.07 12.17 -3.16
CA PRO A 191 -10.12 11.15 -3.13
C PRO A 191 -10.62 10.80 -4.53
N VAL A 192 -10.90 9.51 -4.74
CA VAL A 192 -11.53 9.03 -5.97
C VAL A 192 -13.04 9.20 -5.93
N HIS A 193 -13.64 9.19 -4.73
CA HIS A 193 -15.07 9.35 -4.53
C HIS A 193 -15.39 9.93 -3.14
N ILE A 194 -16.49 10.67 -3.05
CA ILE A 194 -16.99 11.27 -1.80
C ILE A 194 -18.51 11.07 -1.76
N GLY A 195 -19.03 10.54 -0.66
CA GLY A 195 -20.48 10.38 -0.47
C GLY A 195 -20.98 9.00 -0.85
N ASP A 196 -22.13 8.92 -1.53
CA ASP A 196 -22.89 7.67 -1.72
C ASP A 196 -22.04 6.49 -2.23
N PRO A 197 -21.76 5.45 -1.41
CA PRO A 197 -20.91 4.32 -1.78
C PRO A 197 -21.45 3.52 -2.97
N SER A 198 -22.78 3.51 -3.17
CA SER A 198 -23.40 2.73 -4.23
C SER A 198 -23.02 3.23 -5.63
N ALA A 199 -22.66 4.51 -5.77
CA ALA A 199 -22.18 5.10 -7.02
C ALA A 199 -20.88 4.45 -7.53
N ILE A 200 -20.08 3.86 -6.62
CA ILE A 200 -18.85 3.14 -6.95
C ILE A 200 -18.98 1.62 -6.73
N GLY A 201 -20.22 1.12 -6.68
CA GLY A 201 -20.52 -0.31 -6.59
C GLY A 201 -20.48 -0.91 -5.18
N ILE A 202 -20.33 -0.09 -4.13
CA ILE A 202 -20.30 -0.57 -2.74
C ILE A 202 -21.74 -0.58 -2.20
N GLY A 203 -22.29 -1.79 -2.05
CA GLY A 203 -23.68 -1.96 -1.59
C GLY A 203 -23.86 -1.77 -0.08
N ASP A 204 -22.84 -2.06 0.73
CA ASP A 204 -22.86 -1.91 2.18
C ASP A 204 -21.47 -1.50 2.69
N VAL A 205 -21.35 -0.24 3.12
CA VAL A 205 -20.08 0.33 3.60
C VAL A 205 -19.62 -0.29 4.93
N MET A 206 -20.49 -1.03 5.63
CA MET A 206 -20.14 -1.77 6.85
C MET A 206 -19.62 -3.18 6.57
N LYS A 207 -19.51 -3.59 5.31
CA LYS A 207 -18.97 -4.88 4.87
C LYS A 207 -17.78 -4.69 3.92
N PRO A 208 -16.59 -4.34 4.45
CA PRO A 208 -15.41 -4.22 3.60
C PRO A 208 -15.00 -5.56 3.00
N ASP A 209 -14.42 -5.50 1.80
CA ASP A 209 -13.79 -6.67 1.16
C ASP A 209 -12.46 -7.03 1.85
N PHE A 210 -11.78 -6.02 2.42
CA PHE A 210 -10.56 -6.19 3.22
C PHE A 210 -10.53 -5.21 4.40
N GLY A 211 -9.91 -5.62 5.51
CA GLY A 211 -9.82 -4.81 6.72
C GLY A 211 -11.09 -4.85 7.58
N ASP A 212 -11.20 -3.89 8.49
CA ASP A 212 -12.26 -3.85 9.51
C ASP A 212 -13.28 -2.74 9.21
N PRO A 213 -14.57 -2.93 9.50
CA PRO A 213 -15.58 -1.89 9.31
C PRO A 213 -15.29 -0.66 10.20
N SER A 214 -15.54 0.54 9.67
CA SER A 214 -15.40 1.79 10.44
C SER A 214 -16.73 2.25 11.02
N GLU A 215 -16.70 2.71 12.27
CA GLU A 215 -17.82 3.42 12.88
C GLU A 215 -17.97 4.83 12.29
N PHE A 216 -19.22 5.31 12.20
CA PHE A 216 -19.56 6.65 11.75
C PHE A 216 -20.14 7.46 12.91
N GLU A 217 -19.64 8.68 13.09
CA GLU A 217 -20.23 9.71 13.93
C GLU A 217 -21.20 10.60 13.13
N ASP A 218 -22.01 11.37 13.87
CA ASP A 218 -22.95 12.31 13.26
C ASP A 218 -22.22 13.36 12.40
N GLY A 219 -22.77 13.62 11.22
CA GLY A 219 -22.19 14.56 10.26
C GLY A 219 -20.99 14.05 9.45
N GLU A 220 -20.52 12.82 9.68
CA GLU A 220 -19.47 12.20 8.85
C GLU A 220 -20.01 11.70 7.51
N VAL A 221 -19.17 11.74 6.49
CA VAL A 221 -19.42 11.18 5.17
C VAL A 221 -18.28 10.25 4.78
N PRO A 222 -18.55 9.13 4.08
CA PRO A 222 -17.50 8.26 3.61
C PRO A 222 -16.73 8.96 2.48
N VAL A 223 -15.40 8.96 2.61
CA VAL A 223 -14.49 9.46 1.58
C VAL A 223 -13.56 8.33 1.18
N PHE A 224 -13.39 8.13 -0.12
CA PHE A 224 -12.70 6.99 -0.69
C PHE A 224 -11.45 7.43 -1.44
N TRP A 225 -10.31 6.82 -1.14
CA TRP A 225 -9.05 6.99 -1.85
C TRP A 225 -8.67 5.71 -2.56
N ALA A 226 -7.97 5.83 -3.69
CA ALA A 226 -7.36 4.66 -4.32
C ALA A 226 -6.45 3.94 -3.32
N CYS A 227 -6.37 2.62 -3.39
CA CYS A 227 -5.62 1.81 -2.43
C CYS A 227 -4.53 0.98 -3.13
N GLY A 228 -3.37 0.87 -2.47
CA GLY A 228 -2.21 0.08 -2.90
C GLY A 228 -2.43 -1.44 -2.91
N VAL A 229 -3.62 -1.90 -2.51
CA VAL A 229 -4.09 -3.29 -2.68
C VAL A 229 -4.63 -3.53 -4.09
N THR A 230 -4.85 -2.48 -4.91
CA THR A 230 -5.29 -2.64 -6.31
C THR A 230 -4.36 -3.54 -7.14
N PRO A 231 -3.02 -3.43 -7.07
CA PRO A 231 -2.10 -4.40 -7.65
C PRO A 231 -2.38 -5.85 -7.25
N GLN A 232 -2.67 -6.12 -5.98
CA GLN A 232 -2.98 -7.48 -5.49
C GLN A 232 -4.29 -7.98 -6.11
N ALA A 233 -5.33 -7.13 -6.15
CA ALA A 233 -6.60 -7.48 -6.79
C ALA A 233 -6.44 -7.71 -8.32
N ALA A 234 -5.64 -6.87 -9.00
CA ALA A 234 -5.30 -7.04 -10.40
C ALA A 234 -4.53 -8.34 -10.64
N ALA A 235 -3.62 -8.71 -9.74
CA ALA A 235 -2.87 -9.96 -9.82
C ALA A 235 -3.77 -11.20 -9.66
N MET A 236 -4.66 -11.20 -8.67
CA MET A 236 -5.62 -12.29 -8.48
C MET A 236 -6.53 -12.48 -9.71
N ALA A 237 -6.95 -11.38 -10.34
CA ALA A 237 -7.77 -11.42 -11.55
C ALA A 237 -6.97 -11.86 -12.79
N SER A 238 -5.72 -11.40 -12.92
CA SER A 238 -4.89 -11.58 -14.12
C SER A 238 -4.07 -12.88 -14.09
N LYS A 239 -3.92 -13.50 -12.91
CA LYS A 239 -3.27 -14.79 -12.69
C LYS A 239 -1.86 -14.89 -13.29
N PRO A 240 -0.94 -13.99 -12.91
CA PRO A 240 0.45 -14.12 -13.32
C PRO A 240 1.03 -15.45 -12.81
N PRO A 241 2.03 -16.02 -13.50
CA PRO A 241 2.61 -17.31 -13.10
C PRO A 241 3.20 -17.28 -11.69
N LEU A 242 3.74 -16.13 -11.29
CA LEU A 242 4.20 -15.85 -9.93
C LEU A 242 3.98 -14.37 -9.63
N MET A 243 3.55 -14.06 -8.42
CA MET A 243 3.63 -12.71 -7.85
C MET A 243 3.92 -12.83 -6.35
N ILE A 244 4.94 -12.11 -5.88
CA ILE A 244 5.24 -12.01 -4.45
C ILE A 244 4.91 -10.59 -4.02
N THR A 245 4.21 -10.43 -2.90
CA THR A 245 3.91 -9.12 -2.32
C THR A 245 4.25 -9.12 -0.85
N HIS A 246 4.32 -7.93 -0.24
CA HIS A 246 4.17 -7.83 1.20
C HIS A 246 2.77 -8.31 1.66
N SER A 247 2.66 -8.78 2.90
CA SER A 247 1.37 -8.99 3.55
C SER A 247 0.75 -7.65 3.98
N PRO A 248 -0.58 -7.49 3.95
CA PRO A 248 -1.24 -6.27 4.41
C PRO A 248 -0.74 -5.85 5.81
N GLY A 249 -0.41 -4.57 5.97
CA GLY A 249 0.12 -4.02 7.23
C GLY A 249 1.61 -4.26 7.48
N HIS A 250 2.31 -5.03 6.64
CA HIS A 250 3.73 -5.38 6.80
C HIS A 250 4.54 -4.77 5.64
N MET A 251 4.58 -3.45 5.55
CA MET A 251 5.18 -2.75 4.40
C MET A 251 6.72 -2.73 4.47
N PHE A 252 7.38 -2.45 3.34
CA PHE A 252 8.82 -2.21 3.29
C PHE A 252 9.14 -0.77 3.72
N ILE A 253 10.04 -0.59 4.70
CA ILE A 253 10.39 0.75 5.20
C ILE A 253 11.62 1.30 4.46
N THR A 254 11.47 2.46 3.84
CA THR A 254 12.52 3.10 3.04
C THR A 254 13.29 4.17 3.81
N ASP A 255 14.40 4.64 3.26
CA ASP A 255 15.19 5.75 3.80
C ASP A 255 14.68 7.12 3.32
N LYS A 256 13.74 7.16 2.36
CA LYS A 256 13.11 8.40 1.88
C LYS A 256 12.11 8.93 2.90
N LYS A 257 12.01 10.26 2.99
CA LYS A 257 11.02 10.91 3.83
C LYS A 257 9.72 11.15 3.08
N ASP A 258 8.61 11.15 3.81
CA ASP A 258 7.29 11.48 3.24
C ASP A 258 7.30 12.84 2.52
N GLU A 259 8.05 13.80 3.06
CA GLU A 259 8.22 15.15 2.50
C GLU A 259 8.90 15.16 1.14
N ASP A 260 9.79 14.19 0.86
CA ASP A 260 10.50 14.08 -0.42
C ASP A 260 9.53 13.72 -1.57
N LEU A 261 8.35 13.18 -1.25
CA LEU A 261 7.31 12.80 -2.22
C LEU A 261 6.22 13.87 -2.38
N SER A 262 6.26 14.97 -1.64
CA SER A 262 5.33 16.10 -1.79
C SER A 262 5.66 16.90 -3.05
N VAL A 263 4.65 17.25 -3.85
CA VAL A 263 4.85 18.06 -5.08
C VAL A 263 4.53 19.55 -4.90
N ILE A 264 4.23 19.99 -3.66
CA ILE A 264 3.94 21.39 -3.30
C ILE A 264 4.58 21.70 -1.95
#